data_AF-A0A1A8BX56-F1
#
_entry.id   AF-A0A1A8BX56-F1
#
_cell.length_a   1.000
_cell.length_b   1.000
_cell.length_c   1.000
_cell.angle_alpha   90.00
_cell.angle_beta   90.00
_cell.angle_gamma   90.00
#
_symmetry.space_group_name_H-M   'P 1'
#
loop_
_entity.id
_entity.type
_entity.pdbx_description
1 polymer ?
#
loop_
_entity_poly.entity_id
_entity_poly.type
_entity_poly.pdbx_seq_one_letter_code
_entity_poly.pdbx_strand_id
1 'polypeptide(L)'
;MYDVVALLLRLLKGTAYHWDLMLSGLINILMSVLGLPWMHAAFPHSTLHVRQLAFVEQRVEGGHLYETIVQVKETRLTSLAANIFIGVSVLLLPLPLQWIPKPVLYGLFLYIALTSIDGNQMCDRMALLLKEQTSYPPTHYIRKVPQRKIHYFTFLQMMQLLVLCTFGMYPIPYMKMIFPLVMVLLIPIRNNVLPHIIEAKYLDIMDAQHM
;
A
#
# COMPACT_ATOMS: atom_id res chain seq x y z
N MET A 1 11.69 -5.06 -1.84
CA MET A 1 10.33 -4.54 -1.55
C MET A 1 9.35 -4.89 -2.67
N TYR A 2 9.67 -4.67 -3.95
CA TYR A 2 8.78 -5.03 -5.07
C TYR A 2 8.81 -6.51 -5.48
N ASP A 3 9.93 -7.22 -5.32
CA ASP A 3 9.93 -8.68 -5.49
C ASP A 3 9.00 -9.36 -4.49
N VAL A 4 8.92 -8.84 -3.26
CA VAL A 4 7.98 -9.29 -2.24
C VAL A 4 6.54 -9.02 -2.67
N VAL A 5 6.25 -7.85 -3.25
CA VAL A 5 4.91 -7.50 -3.78
C VAL A 5 4.53 -8.32 -5.02
N ALA A 6 5.47 -8.58 -5.92
CA ALA A 6 5.25 -9.41 -7.12
C ALA A 6 5.01 -10.88 -6.77
N LEU A 7 5.72 -11.39 -5.76
CA LEU A 7 5.54 -12.74 -5.23
C LEU A 7 4.22 -12.86 -4.43
N LEU A 8 3.82 -11.79 -3.74
CA LEU A 8 2.54 -11.68 -3.01
C LEU A 8 1.33 -11.65 -3.96
N LEU A 9 1.44 -10.92 -5.08
CA LEU A 9 0.39 -10.84 -6.11
C LEU A 9 0.48 -11.96 -7.15
N ARG A 10 1.44 -12.89 -7.01
CA ARG A 10 1.70 -13.98 -7.97
C ARG A 10 1.77 -13.50 -9.41
N LEU A 11 2.52 -12.41 -9.63
CA LEU A 11 2.73 -11.86 -10.97
C LEU A 11 3.53 -12.84 -11.82
N LEU A 12 3.12 -13.00 -13.08
CA LEU A 12 3.71 -13.96 -14.01
C LEU A 12 4.91 -13.38 -14.76
N LYS A 13 5.03 -12.05 -14.86
CA LYS A 13 6.15 -11.38 -15.53
C LYS A 13 7.12 -10.76 -14.52
N GLY A 14 8.41 -10.83 -14.87
CA GLY A 14 9.47 -10.20 -14.10
C GLY A 14 9.36 -8.68 -14.05
N THR A 15 9.87 -8.08 -12.99
CA THR A 15 9.85 -6.62 -12.79
C THR A 15 10.99 -5.93 -13.54
N ALA A 16 10.72 -4.84 -14.26
CA ALA A 16 11.72 -4.08 -15.02
C ALA A 16 12.04 -2.72 -14.38
N TYR A 17 12.48 -2.73 -13.12
CA TYR A 17 12.64 -1.52 -12.29
C TYR A 17 13.50 -0.41 -12.93
N HIS A 18 14.65 -0.77 -13.49
CA HIS A 18 15.57 0.19 -14.09
C HIS A 18 14.94 0.92 -15.29
N TRP A 19 14.16 0.17 -16.08
CA TRP A 19 13.44 0.72 -17.24
C TRP A 19 12.31 1.65 -16.81
N ASP A 20 11.58 1.30 -15.75
CA ASP A 20 10.49 2.13 -15.23
C ASP A 20 11.02 3.48 -14.69
N LEU A 21 12.16 3.46 -13.98
CA LEU A 21 12.80 4.67 -13.45
C LEU A 21 13.33 5.56 -14.59
N MET A 22 13.99 4.96 -15.59
CA MET A 22 14.50 5.70 -16.74
C MET A 22 13.36 6.34 -17.55
N LEU A 23 12.27 5.59 -17.78
CA LEU A 23 11.11 6.08 -18.51
C LEU A 23 10.40 7.20 -17.75
N SER A 24 10.21 7.07 -16.43
CA SER A 24 9.63 8.14 -15.59
C SER A 24 10.47 9.41 -15.62
N GLY A 25 11.81 9.28 -15.58
CA GLY A 25 12.73 10.41 -15.72
C GLY A 25 12.60 11.11 -17.07
N LEU A 26 12.57 10.34 -18.17
CA LEU A 26 12.42 10.87 -19.52
C LEU A 26 11.08 11.63 -19.69
N ILE A 27 9.98 11.05 -19.20
CA ILE A 27 8.66 11.68 -19.26
C ILE A 27 8.66 12.98 -18.46
N ASN A 28 9.23 13.01 -17.25
CA ASN A 28 9.28 14.21 -16.43
C ASN A 28 10.15 15.32 -17.06
N ILE A 29 11.25 14.98 -17.73
CA ILE A 29 12.04 15.96 -18.51
C ILE A 29 11.17 16.58 -19.61
N LEU A 30 10.44 15.76 -20.38
CA LEU A 30 9.56 16.24 -21.43
C LEU A 30 8.42 17.12 -20.88
N MET A 31 7.80 16.72 -19.77
CA MET A 31 6.76 17.52 -19.11
C MET A 31 7.31 18.85 -18.59
N SER A 32 8.54 18.87 -18.07
CA SER A 32 9.22 20.10 -17.64
C SER A 32 9.44 21.08 -18.81
N VAL A 33 9.89 20.58 -19.97
CA VAL A 33 10.06 21.40 -21.19
C VAL A 33 8.73 21.97 -21.70
N LEU A 34 7.64 21.21 -21.56
CA LEU A 34 6.29 21.63 -21.95
C LEU A 34 5.58 22.49 -20.89
N GLY A 35 6.19 22.73 -19.72
CA GLY A 35 5.60 23.49 -18.61
C GLY A 35 4.46 22.78 -17.87
N LEU A 36 4.34 21.46 -18.02
CA LEU A 36 3.31 20.62 -17.39
C LEU A 36 3.79 20.08 -16.02
N PRO A 37 2.86 19.80 -15.09
CA PRO A 37 3.21 19.27 -13.77
C PRO A 37 3.86 17.88 -13.87
N TRP A 38 4.79 17.59 -12.98
CA TRP A 38 5.52 16.32 -12.98
C TRP A 38 4.64 15.16 -12.51
N MET A 39 4.79 14.02 -13.18
CA MET A 39 4.00 12.82 -12.94
C MET A 39 4.78 11.84 -12.05
N HIS A 40 4.07 11.26 -11.10
CA HIS A 40 4.60 10.29 -10.15
C HIS A 40 3.69 9.06 -10.09
N ALA A 41 4.24 7.91 -9.72
CA ALA A 41 3.44 6.69 -9.56
C ALA A 41 2.44 6.84 -8.40
N ALA A 42 1.17 6.57 -8.69
CA ALA A 42 0.10 6.62 -7.68
C ALA A 42 -0.06 5.26 -7.00
N PHE A 43 0.49 5.12 -5.80
CA PHE A 43 0.48 3.87 -5.02
C PHE A 43 -0.92 3.27 -4.77
N PRO A 44 -1.93 4.00 -4.25
CA PRO A 44 -3.24 3.39 -3.97
C PRO A 44 -4.00 3.03 -5.25
N HIS A 45 -3.80 3.80 -6.33
CA HIS A 45 -4.46 3.56 -7.60
C HIS A 45 -3.88 2.33 -8.32
N SER A 46 -2.55 2.17 -8.31
CA SER A 46 -1.91 1.02 -8.94
C SER A 46 -2.28 -0.29 -8.25
N THR A 47 -2.30 -0.32 -6.91
CA THR A 47 -2.71 -1.52 -6.15
C THR A 47 -4.18 -1.86 -6.36
N LEU A 48 -5.06 -0.85 -6.42
CA LEU A 48 -6.48 -1.05 -6.67
C LEU A 48 -6.75 -1.61 -8.07
N HIS A 49 -6.11 -1.05 -9.09
CA HIS A 49 -6.22 -1.53 -10.46
C HIS A 49 -5.76 -3.00 -10.59
N VAL A 50 -4.68 -3.37 -9.91
CA VAL A 50 -4.20 -4.76 -9.88
C VAL A 50 -5.18 -5.66 -9.13
N ARG A 51 -5.74 -5.22 -8.00
CA ARG A 51 -6.74 -5.96 -7.22
C ARG A 51 -8.03 -6.21 -8.02
N GLN A 52 -8.44 -5.26 -8.87
CA GLN A 52 -9.60 -5.43 -9.77
C GLN A 52 -9.37 -6.47 -10.87
N LEU A 53 -8.11 -6.76 -11.22
CA LEU A 53 -7.72 -7.77 -12.19
C LEU A 53 -7.35 -9.11 -11.53
N ALA A 54 -7.47 -9.20 -10.21
CA ALA A 54 -7.13 -10.38 -9.43
C ALA A 54 -8.30 -11.34 -9.31
N PHE A 55 -8.04 -12.62 -9.55
CA PHE A 55 -8.96 -13.70 -9.20
C PHE A 55 -8.70 -14.10 -7.76
N VAL A 56 -9.71 -13.92 -6.92
CA VAL A 56 -9.69 -14.26 -5.49
C VAL A 56 -10.47 -15.57 -5.31
N GLU A 57 -9.80 -16.60 -4.78
CA GLU A 57 -10.48 -17.82 -4.32
C GLU A 57 -10.65 -17.75 -2.81
N GLN A 58 -11.84 -18.15 -2.36
CA GLN A 58 -12.11 -18.39 -0.94
C GLN A 58 -11.72 -19.83 -0.61
N ARG A 59 -10.65 -20.01 0.17
CA ARG A 59 -10.30 -21.30 0.76
C ARG A 59 -10.73 -21.33 2.21
N VAL A 60 -11.46 -22.37 2.59
CA VAL A 60 -11.81 -22.62 3.99
C VAL A 60 -10.76 -23.54 4.57
N GLU A 61 -9.86 -23.00 5.40
CA GLU A 61 -8.92 -23.79 6.18
C GLU A 61 -9.27 -23.68 7.67
N GLY A 62 -9.49 -24.84 8.32
CA GLY A 62 -9.74 -24.90 9.76
C GLY A 62 -10.99 -24.15 10.26
N GLY A 63 -12.01 -23.96 9.41
CA GLY A 63 -13.25 -23.26 9.77
C GLY A 63 -13.21 -21.74 9.58
N HIS A 64 -12.12 -21.17 9.08
CA HIS A 64 -12.00 -19.76 8.71
C HIS A 64 -11.88 -19.59 7.19
N LEU A 65 -12.62 -18.62 6.64
CA LEU A 65 -12.57 -18.22 5.24
C LEU A 65 -11.31 -17.38 5.01
N TYR A 66 -10.37 -17.91 4.23
CA TYR A 66 -9.20 -17.17 3.76
C TYR A 66 -9.38 -16.84 2.29
N GLU A 67 -9.38 -15.54 1.97
CA GLU A 67 -9.37 -15.04 0.61
C GLU A 67 -7.92 -15.00 0.10
N THR A 68 -7.56 -15.93 -0.79
CA THR A 68 -6.23 -15.94 -1.40
C THR A 68 -6.33 -15.52 -2.86
N ILE A 69 -5.47 -14.58 -3.25
CA ILE A 69 -5.33 -14.19 -4.65
C ILE A 69 -4.62 -15.34 -5.38
N VAL A 70 -5.32 -15.95 -6.34
CA VAL A 70 -4.82 -17.11 -7.07
C VAL A 70 -3.98 -16.69 -8.25
N GLN A 71 -4.49 -15.74 -9.04
CA GLN A 71 -3.84 -15.25 -10.23
C GLN A 71 -4.32 -13.83 -10.55
N VAL A 72 -3.41 -13.00 -11.04
CA VAL A 72 -3.72 -11.65 -11.55
C VAL A 72 -3.62 -11.65 -13.07
N LYS A 73 -4.63 -11.10 -13.75
CA LYS A 73 -4.59 -10.92 -15.20
C LYS A 73 -3.81 -9.65 -15.56
N GLU A 74 -2.54 -9.79 -15.91
CA GLU A 74 -1.71 -8.67 -16.33
C GLU A 74 -2.12 -8.13 -17.71
N THR A 75 -2.77 -6.97 -17.74
CA THR A 75 -3.19 -6.31 -18.99
C THR A 75 -2.61 -4.91 -19.11
N ARG A 76 -2.09 -4.57 -20.31
CA ARG A 76 -1.62 -3.21 -20.64
C ARG A 76 -2.71 -2.35 -21.29
N LEU A 77 -3.77 -2.99 -21.78
CA LEU A 77 -4.86 -2.32 -22.50
C LEU A 77 -5.75 -1.50 -21.55
N THR A 78 -5.98 -1.99 -20.33
CA THR A 78 -6.86 -1.31 -19.36
C THR A 78 -6.26 0.02 -18.92
N SER A 79 -4.95 0.07 -18.64
CA SER A 79 -4.26 1.31 -18.28
C SER A 79 -4.17 2.28 -19.46
N LEU A 80 -3.92 1.79 -20.67
CA LEU A 80 -3.90 2.61 -21.88
C LEU A 80 -5.29 3.19 -22.17
N ALA A 81 -6.35 2.37 -22.09
CA ALA A 81 -7.73 2.81 -22.28
C ALA A 81 -8.12 3.84 -21.21
N ALA A 82 -7.77 3.63 -19.94
CA ALA A 82 -8.01 4.60 -18.88
C ALA A 82 -7.35 5.96 -19.16
N ASN A 83 -6.08 5.96 -19.59
CA ASN A 83 -5.37 7.19 -19.95
C ASN A 83 -5.96 7.89 -21.18
N ILE A 84 -6.44 7.13 -22.18
CA ILE A 84 -7.19 7.70 -23.31
C ILE A 84 -8.48 8.34 -22.83
N PHE A 85 -9.25 7.66 -21.96
CA PHE A 85 -10.49 8.22 -21.42
C PHE A 85 -10.24 9.47 -20.57
N ILE A 86 -9.13 9.53 -19.82
CA ILE A 86 -8.71 10.75 -19.11
C ILE A 86 -8.43 11.87 -20.12
N GLY A 87 -7.73 11.60 -21.22
CA GLY A 87 -7.48 12.57 -22.28
C GLY A 87 -8.76 13.07 -22.95
N VAL A 88 -9.68 12.15 -23.27
CA VAL A 88 -11.00 12.47 -23.82
C VAL A 88 -11.84 13.26 -22.82
N SER A 89 -11.71 12.99 -21.52
CA SER A 89 -12.44 13.72 -20.47
C SER A 89 -12.15 15.22 -20.47
N VAL A 90 -10.97 15.65 -20.94
CA VAL A 90 -10.62 17.07 -21.07
C VAL A 90 -11.53 17.79 -22.08
N LEU A 91 -11.93 17.11 -23.15
CA LEU A 91 -12.87 17.65 -24.15
C LEU A 91 -14.32 17.64 -23.64
N LEU A 92 -14.63 16.74 -22.69
CA LEU A 92 -15.95 16.59 -22.06
C LEU A 92 -16.11 17.42 -20.76
N LEU A 93 -15.10 18.18 -20.35
CA LEU A 93 -15.18 19.12 -19.22
C LEU A 93 -16.35 20.13 -19.27
N PRO A 94 -16.75 20.72 -20.41
CA PRO A 94 -17.70 21.84 -20.40
C PRO A 94 -19.17 21.45 -20.21
N LEU A 95 -19.58 20.18 -20.40
CA LEU A 95 -21.01 19.81 -20.44
C LEU A 95 -21.37 18.68 -19.46
N PRO A 96 -20.92 17.41 -19.62
CA PRO A 96 -21.36 16.30 -18.77
C PRO A 96 -20.65 16.22 -17.41
N LEU A 97 -19.38 16.60 -17.32
CA LEU A 97 -18.57 16.29 -16.12
C LEU A 97 -18.93 17.14 -14.90
N GLN A 98 -19.52 18.33 -15.11
CA GLN A 98 -19.97 19.22 -14.04
C GLN A 98 -21.21 18.72 -13.29
N TRP A 99 -21.95 17.78 -13.88
CA TRP A 99 -23.17 17.23 -13.29
C TRP A 99 -22.86 16.22 -12.18
N ILE A 100 -21.61 15.76 -12.07
CA ILE A 100 -21.19 14.82 -11.05
C ILE A 100 -21.07 15.58 -9.72
N PRO A 101 -21.92 15.29 -8.73
CA PRO A 101 -21.89 15.99 -7.45
C PRO A 101 -20.62 15.60 -6.67
N LYS A 102 -19.89 16.61 -6.17
CA LYS A 102 -18.67 16.42 -5.35
C LYS A 102 -18.86 15.44 -4.17
N PRO A 103 -20.02 15.39 -3.47
CA PRO A 103 -20.27 14.40 -2.43
C PRO A 103 -20.06 12.93 -2.86
N VAL A 104 -20.40 12.59 -4.11
CA VAL A 104 -20.22 11.22 -4.62
C VAL A 104 -18.72 10.89 -4.74
N LEU A 105 -17.90 11.86 -5.15
CA LEU A 105 -16.44 11.69 -5.22
C LEU A 105 -15.85 11.48 -3.81
N TYR A 106 -16.32 12.21 -2.80
CA TYR A 106 -15.88 11.98 -1.41
C TYR A 106 -16.27 10.60 -0.90
N GLY A 107 -17.47 10.10 -1.25
CA GLY A 107 -17.87 8.73 -0.96
C GLY A 107 -16.94 7.70 -1.60
N LEU A 108 -16.56 7.90 -2.86
CA LEU A 108 -15.60 7.04 -3.57
C LEU A 108 -14.22 7.06 -2.89
N PHE A 109 -13.70 8.24 -2.53
CA PHE A 109 -12.42 8.34 -1.83
C PHE A 109 -12.44 7.66 -0.47
N LEU A 110 -13.54 7.77 0.28
CA LEU A 110 -13.72 7.09 1.55
C LEU A 110 -13.75 5.56 1.37
N TYR A 111 -14.44 5.06 0.34
CA TYR A 111 -14.44 3.64 0.01
C TYR A 111 -13.04 3.12 -0.34
N ILE A 112 -12.29 3.85 -1.16
CA ILE A 112 -10.90 3.48 -1.50
C ILE A 112 -10.01 3.50 -0.26
N ALA A 113 -10.18 4.49 0.62
CA ALA A 113 -9.43 4.57 1.87
C ALA A 113 -9.72 3.37 2.79
N LEU A 114 -10.99 3.01 2.99
CA LEU A 114 -11.36 1.87 3.84
C LEU A 114 -10.87 0.54 3.26
N THR A 115 -11.08 0.29 1.96
CA THR A 115 -10.64 -0.95 1.32
C THR A 115 -9.12 -1.10 1.22
N SER A 116 -8.36 0.00 1.38
CA SER A 116 -6.89 -0.03 1.46
C SER A 116 -6.37 -0.44 2.84
N ILE A 117 -7.21 -0.33 3.89
CA ILE A 117 -6.89 -0.81 5.24
C ILE A 117 -7.03 -2.33 5.29
N ASP A 118 -8.00 -2.89 4.57
CA ASP A 118 -8.23 -4.33 4.47
C ASP A 118 -7.05 -5.05 3.80
N GLY A 119 -6.42 -5.97 4.55
CA GLY A 119 -5.24 -6.72 4.12
C GLY A 119 -3.90 -6.07 4.53
N ASN A 120 -3.93 -4.95 5.27
CA ASN A 120 -2.73 -4.39 5.87
C ASN A 120 -2.42 -5.05 7.21
N GLN A 121 -1.31 -5.81 7.27
CA GLN A 121 -0.86 -6.51 8.47
C GLN A 121 -0.62 -5.59 9.68
N MET A 122 -0.27 -4.32 9.46
CA MET A 122 -0.16 -3.36 10.55
C MET A 122 -1.53 -3.11 11.21
N CYS A 123 -2.56 -2.93 10.40
CA CYS A 123 -3.93 -2.68 10.85
C CYS A 123 -4.52 -3.92 11.52
N ASP A 124 -4.27 -5.11 10.99
CA ASP A 124 -4.67 -6.38 11.63
C ASP A 124 -4.05 -6.51 13.02
N ARG A 125 -2.74 -6.21 13.16
CA ARG A 125 -2.05 -6.23 14.45
C ARG A 125 -2.53 -5.13 15.39
N MET A 126 -2.91 -3.98 14.87
CA MET A 126 -3.52 -2.90 15.65
C MET A 126 -4.90 -3.33 16.19
N ALA A 127 -5.70 -4.04 15.40
CA ALA A 127 -6.99 -4.57 15.85
C ALA A 127 -6.83 -5.57 17.01
N LEU A 128 -5.71 -6.31 17.08
CA LEU A 128 -5.41 -7.21 18.21
C LEU A 128 -5.21 -6.47 19.54
N LEU A 129 -4.81 -5.18 19.54
CA LEU A 129 -4.69 -4.39 20.76
C LEU A 129 -6.05 -4.11 21.41
N LEU A 130 -7.11 -4.05 20.60
CA LEU A 130 -8.48 -3.78 21.06
C LEU A 130 -9.30 -5.06 21.29
N LYS A 131 -8.77 -6.22 20.88
CA LYS A 131 -9.45 -7.51 20.98
C LYS A 131 -9.08 -8.22 22.28
N GLU A 132 -10.05 -8.88 22.90
CA GLU A 132 -9.83 -9.76 24.05
C GLU A 132 -8.97 -10.97 23.67
N GLN A 133 -8.08 -11.41 24.58
CA GLN A 133 -7.07 -12.44 24.30
C GLN A 133 -7.68 -13.79 23.90
N THR A 134 -8.86 -14.10 24.43
CA THR A 134 -9.59 -15.35 24.15
C THR A 134 -10.12 -15.44 22.72
N SER A 135 -10.24 -14.31 22.03
CA SER A 135 -10.83 -14.21 20.70
C SER A 135 -9.79 -14.06 19.59
N TYR A 136 -8.51 -14.29 19.88
CA TYR A 136 -7.45 -14.11 18.89
C TYR A 136 -7.60 -15.13 17.74
N PRO A 137 -7.60 -14.66 16.48
CA PRO A 137 -7.64 -15.58 15.34
C PRO A 137 -6.36 -16.44 15.34
N PRO A 138 -6.42 -17.72 14.94
CA PRO A 138 -5.27 -18.61 14.94
C PRO A 138 -4.34 -18.34 13.75
N THR A 139 -3.68 -17.17 13.74
CA THR A 139 -2.72 -16.80 12.68
C THR A 139 -1.32 -17.34 12.95
N HIS A 140 -0.52 -17.49 11.88
CA HIS A 140 0.84 -18.03 11.92
C HIS A 140 1.76 -17.36 12.97
N TYR A 141 1.67 -16.03 13.12
CA TYR A 141 2.51 -15.26 14.03
C TYR A 141 2.03 -15.30 15.50
N ILE A 142 0.72 -15.39 15.76
CA ILE A 142 0.17 -15.45 17.13
C ILE A 142 0.59 -16.75 17.84
N ARG A 143 0.74 -17.86 17.10
CA ARG A 143 1.15 -19.15 17.66
C ARG A 143 2.64 -19.25 18.00
N LYS A 144 3.49 -18.47 17.30
CA LYS A 144 4.96 -18.61 17.34
C LYS A 144 5.66 -17.51 18.14
N VAL A 145 5.02 -16.36 18.33
CA VAL A 145 5.64 -15.18 18.96
C VAL A 145 4.91 -14.83 20.26
N PRO A 146 5.62 -14.53 21.37
CA PRO A 146 4.97 -14.10 22.59
C PRO A 146 4.23 -12.77 22.39
N GLN A 147 2.99 -12.70 22.88
CA GLN A 147 2.06 -11.57 22.67
C GLN A 147 2.64 -10.21 23.08
N ARG A 148 3.40 -10.14 24.18
CA ARG A 148 4.04 -8.89 24.64
C ARG A 148 4.98 -8.28 23.59
N LYS A 149 5.70 -9.13 22.85
CA LYS A 149 6.62 -8.68 21.79
C LYS A 149 5.84 -8.18 20.56
N ILE A 150 4.71 -8.82 20.24
CA ILE A 150 3.81 -8.35 19.17
C ILE A 150 3.28 -6.96 19.50
N HIS A 151 2.73 -6.74 20.69
CA HIS A 151 2.19 -5.43 21.07
C HIS A 151 3.26 -4.35 21.15
N TYR A 152 4.46 -4.68 21.64
CA TYR A 152 5.58 -3.73 21.65
C TYR A 152 5.99 -3.30 20.24
N PHE A 153 6.09 -4.26 19.31
CA PHE A 153 6.37 -3.97 17.91
C PHE A 153 5.28 -3.12 17.27
N THR A 154 4.00 -3.47 17.48
CA THR A 154 2.87 -2.70 16.94
C THR A 154 2.85 -1.29 17.50
N PHE A 155 3.13 -1.11 18.79
CA PHE A 155 3.23 0.22 19.40
C PHE A 155 4.35 1.05 18.77
N LEU A 156 5.54 0.47 18.56
CA LEU A 156 6.64 1.15 17.88
C LEU A 156 6.25 1.54 16.44
N GLN A 157 5.59 0.66 15.71
CA GLN A 157 5.11 0.94 14.34
C GLN A 157 4.06 2.05 14.32
N MET A 158 3.16 2.10 15.31
CA MET A 158 2.18 3.19 15.48
C MET A 158 2.86 4.52 15.80
N MET A 159 3.90 4.53 16.65
CA MET A 159 4.68 5.73 16.92
C MET A 159 5.40 6.24 15.67
N GLN A 160 5.99 5.35 14.87
CA GLN A 160 6.61 5.70 13.59
C GLN A 160 5.61 6.28 12.60
N LEU A 161 4.41 5.67 12.48
CA LEU A 161 3.34 6.19 11.64
C LEU A 161 2.85 7.55 12.13
N LEU A 162 2.71 7.75 13.44
CA LEU A 162 2.30 9.04 14.01
C LEU A 162 3.29 10.15 13.66
N VAL A 163 4.59 9.90 13.87
CA VAL A 163 5.66 10.84 13.48
C VAL A 163 5.56 11.17 12.00
N LEU A 164 5.39 10.16 11.15
CA LEU A 164 5.25 10.36 9.71
C LEU A 164 4.01 11.20 9.34
N CYS A 165 2.86 10.92 9.96
CA CYS A 165 1.62 11.66 9.75
C CYS A 165 1.74 13.12 10.20
N THR A 166 2.43 13.40 11.31
CA THR A 166 2.63 14.78 11.78
C THR A 166 3.40 15.63 10.79
N PHE A 167 4.46 15.09 10.16
CA PHE A 167 5.21 15.80 9.12
C PHE A 167 4.45 15.89 7.80
N GLY A 168 3.72 14.82 7.41
CA GLY A 168 2.98 14.78 6.14
C GLY A 168 1.74 15.68 6.12
N MET A 169 1.02 15.78 7.24
CA MET A 169 -0.19 16.59 7.38
C MET A 169 0.08 18.03 7.82
N TYR A 170 1.36 18.38 8.03
CA TYR A 170 1.74 19.71 8.47
C TYR A 170 1.34 20.78 7.45
N PRO A 171 0.80 21.95 7.86
CA PRO A 171 0.31 22.96 6.92
C PRO A 171 1.44 23.63 6.13
N ILE A 172 2.66 23.66 6.67
CA ILE A 172 3.81 24.30 6.01
C ILE A 172 4.38 23.40 4.91
N PRO A 173 4.46 23.86 3.64
CA PRO A 173 4.95 23.07 2.51
C PRO A 173 6.38 22.54 2.71
N TYR A 174 7.25 23.33 3.34
CA TYR A 174 8.63 22.95 3.65
C TYR A 174 8.71 21.69 4.52
N MET A 175 7.79 21.51 5.47
CA MET A 175 7.77 20.32 6.33
C MET A 175 7.36 19.06 5.55
N LYS A 176 6.51 19.22 4.51
CA LYS A 176 6.15 18.10 3.63
C LYS A 176 7.33 17.60 2.79
N MET A 177 8.29 18.46 2.47
CA MET A 177 9.51 18.03 1.76
C MET A 177 10.42 17.13 2.60
N ILE A 178 10.29 17.18 3.93
CA ILE A 178 11.06 16.34 4.86
C ILE A 178 10.48 14.92 4.94
N PHE A 179 9.21 14.71 4.55
CA PHE A 179 8.52 13.42 4.62
C PHE A 179 9.29 12.25 3.98
N PRO A 180 9.82 12.34 2.74
CA PRO A 180 10.59 11.26 2.14
C PRO A 180 11.91 10.97 2.90
N LEU A 181 12.51 11.99 3.51
CA LEU A 181 13.73 11.84 4.30
C LEU A 181 13.45 11.08 5.60
N VAL A 182 12.33 11.39 6.29
CA VAL A 182 11.88 10.61 7.44
C VAL A 182 11.62 9.16 7.04
N MET A 183 10.92 8.92 5.92
CA MET A 183 10.70 7.56 5.40
C MET A 183 12.01 6.78 5.21
N VAL A 184 13.02 7.40 4.59
CA VAL A 184 14.33 6.76 4.39
C VAL A 184 15.01 6.48 5.73
N LEU A 185 14.87 7.36 6.72
CA LEU A 185 15.41 7.17 8.07
C LEU A 185 14.75 6.01 8.84
N LEU A 186 13.49 5.66 8.53
CA LEU A 186 12.84 4.49 9.12
C LEU A 186 13.53 3.16 8.71
N ILE A 187 14.18 3.11 7.55
CA ILE A 187 14.87 1.90 7.04
C ILE A 187 16.04 1.47 7.95
N PRO A 188 17.04 2.31 8.27
CA PRO A 188 18.11 1.93 9.19
C PRO A 188 17.60 1.73 10.62
N ILE A 189 16.55 2.43 11.05
CA ILE A 189 15.91 2.17 12.36
C ILE A 189 15.40 0.72 12.40
N ARG A 190 14.72 0.27 11.33
CA ARG A 190 14.28 -1.13 11.23
C ARG A 190 15.46 -2.11 11.19
N ASN A 191 16.49 -1.83 10.39
CA ASN A 191 17.56 -2.80 10.17
C ASN A 191 18.57 -2.89 11.33
N ASN A 192 18.79 -1.80 12.08
CA ASN A 192 19.84 -1.74 13.10
C ASN A 192 19.27 -1.72 14.53
N VAL A 193 18.17 -0.98 14.77
CA VAL A 193 17.61 -0.80 16.12
C VAL A 193 16.67 -1.93 16.49
N LEU A 194 15.85 -2.37 15.54
CA LEU A 194 14.85 -3.41 15.75
C LEU A 194 15.41 -4.80 16.12
N PRO A 195 16.46 -5.34 15.45
CA PRO A 195 17.05 -6.61 15.85
C PRO A 195 17.81 -6.55 17.18
N HIS A 196 18.13 -5.35 17.68
CA HIS A 196 18.71 -5.16 19.01
C HIS A 196 17.67 -5.29 20.14
N ILE A 197 16.38 -5.06 19.85
CA ILE A 197 15.30 -5.04 20.85
C ILE A 197 14.45 -6.33 20.81
N ILE A 198 14.30 -6.91 19.62
CA ILE A 198 13.51 -8.12 19.37
C ILE A 198 14.41 -9.12 18.62
N GLU A 199 14.41 -10.39 19.04
CA GLU A 199 15.17 -11.43 18.34
C GLU A 199 14.75 -11.49 16.86
N ALA A 200 15.74 -11.55 15.96
CA ALA A 200 15.54 -11.58 14.51
C ALA A 200 14.55 -12.67 14.06
N LYS A 201 14.55 -13.82 14.75
CA LYS A 201 13.60 -14.91 14.52
C LYS A 201 12.14 -14.49 14.66
N TYR A 202 11.80 -13.67 15.66
CA TYR A 202 10.43 -13.20 15.85
C TYR A 202 10.06 -12.13 14.84
N LEU A 203 11.02 -11.28 14.44
CA LEU A 203 10.84 -10.29 13.39
C LEU A 203 10.51 -10.94 12.05
N ASP A 204 11.26 -11.97 11.65
CA ASP A 204 11.03 -12.70 10.40
C ASP A 204 9.64 -13.38 10.38
N ILE A 205 9.20 -13.93 11.51
CA ILE A 205 7.88 -14.56 11.64
C ILE A 205 6.75 -13.52 11.56
N MET A 206 6.99 -12.30 12.06
CA MET A 206 6.02 -11.20 12.04
C MET A 206 5.94 -10.50 10.69
N ASP A 207 7.02 -10.50 9.91
CA ASP A 207 7.10 -9.93 8.57
C ASP A 207 6.71 -10.96 7.48
N ALA A 208 6.72 -12.26 7.79
CA ALA A 208 6.26 -13.30 6.89
C ALA A 208 4.76 -13.17 6.61
N GLN A 209 4.40 -12.84 5.36
CA GLN A 209 3.00 -12.84 4.91
C GLN A 209 2.62 -14.25 4.46
N HIS A 210 1.69 -14.89 5.18
CA HIS A 210 1.03 -16.16 4.86
C HIS A 210 1.96 -17.26 4.29
N MET A 211 2.71 -17.92 5.18
CA MET A 211 3.14 -19.32 5.00
C MET A 211 2.31 -20.24 5.90
#